data_AF-A0A1A9HXC2-F1
#
_entry.id   AF-A0A1A9HXC2-F1
#
_cell.length_a   1.000
_cell.length_b   1.000
_cell.length_c   1.000
_cell.angle_alpha   90.00
_cell.angle_beta   90.00
_cell.angle_gamma   90.00
#
_symmetry.space_group_name_H-M   'P 1'
#
loop_
_entity.id
_entity.type
_entity.pdbx_description
1 polymer ?
#
loop_
_entity_poly.entity_id
_entity_poly.type
_entity_poly.pdbx_seq_one_letter_code
_entity_poly.pdbx_strand_id
1 'polypeptide(L)'
;MKSSENIWLTPPKIYFLWVLLYFLFLLIGIPVYNNGHSGGEQRPLTLIAYSINYFLYGIIFISFIVIPVFFLNWFKRHWVVPIAIGILFLVFLIGGLTNK
;
A
#
# COMPACT_ATOMS: atom_id res chain seq x y z
N MET A 1 22.26 23.65 -2.52
CA MET A 1 22.63 22.28 -2.09
C MET A 1 21.91 21.28 -3.00
N LYS A 2 22.63 20.68 -3.96
CA LYS A 2 22.12 19.53 -4.72
C LYS A 2 22.16 18.35 -3.76
N SER A 3 21.00 17.99 -3.20
CA SER A 3 20.85 16.74 -2.46
C SER A 3 21.38 15.63 -3.34
N SER A 4 22.40 14.91 -2.88
CA SER A 4 22.87 13.68 -3.51
C SER A 4 21.68 12.73 -3.54
N GLU A 5 20.99 12.67 -4.68
CA GLU A 5 19.91 11.73 -4.88
C GLU A 5 20.49 10.34 -4.64
N ASN A 6 20.08 9.70 -3.54
CA ASN A 6 20.40 8.31 -3.28
C ASN A 6 19.83 7.49 -4.44
N ILE A 7 20.66 7.19 -5.43
CA ILE A 7 20.33 6.53 -6.71
C ILE A 7 19.57 5.20 -6.48
N TRP A 8 19.74 4.62 -5.29
CA TRP A 8 19.15 3.35 -4.89
C TRP A 8 17.63 3.40 -4.69
N LEU A 9 17.09 4.47 -4.09
CA LEU A 9 15.66 4.56 -3.72
C LEU A 9 14.97 5.69 -4.48
N THR A 10 14.06 5.32 -5.40
CA THR A 10 13.21 6.24 -6.14
C THR A 10 11.74 6.03 -5.79
N PRO A 11 10.86 7.05 -5.92
CA PRO A 11 9.44 6.91 -5.58
C PRO A 11 8.74 5.71 -6.24
N PRO A 12 8.92 5.43 -7.55
CA PRO A 12 8.34 4.23 -8.16
C PRO A 12 8.83 2.92 -7.53
N LYS A 13 10.12 2.85 -7.15
CA LYS A 13 10.68 1.67 -6.47
C LYS A 13 10.07 1.47 -5.07
N ILE A 14 9.71 2.54 -4.38
CA ILE A 14 9.04 2.45 -3.06
C ILE A 14 7.64 1.86 -3.21
N TYR A 15 6.87 2.31 -4.20
CA TYR A 15 5.58 1.68 -4.52
C TYR A 15 5.75 0.20 -4.90
N PHE A 16 6.71 -0.10 -5.77
CA PHE A 16 7.00 -1.48 -6.17
C PHE A 16 7.40 -2.34 -4.97
N LEU A 17 8.24 -1.83 -4.07
CA LEU A 17 8.66 -2.52 -2.85
C LEU A 17 7.47 -2.80 -1.93
N TRP A 18 6.54 -1.86 -1.76
CA TRP A 18 5.32 -2.07 -0.98
C TRP A 18 4.45 -3.19 -1.57
N VAL A 19 4.24 -3.17 -2.90
CA VAL A 19 3.49 -4.21 -3.60
C VAL A 19 4.18 -5.56 -3.45
N LEU A 20 5.50 -5.61 -3.62
CA LEU A 20 6.28 -6.84 -3.45
C LEU A 20 6.16 -7.40 -2.03
N LEU A 21 6.31 -6.55 -1.01
CA LEU A 21 6.15 -6.95 0.40
C LEU A 21 4.75 -7.46 0.69
N TYR A 22 3.72 -6.86 0.10
CA TYR A 22 2.35 -7.33 0.23
C TYR A 22 2.17 -8.73 -0.38
N PHE A 23 2.68 -8.98 -1.58
CA PHE A 23 2.63 -10.31 -2.19
C PHE A 23 3.41 -11.35 -1.39
N LEU A 24 4.58 -10.99 -0.84
CA LEU A 24 5.33 -11.87 0.05
C LEU A 24 4.53 -12.19 1.32
N PHE A 25 3.81 -11.21 1.87
CA PHE A 25 2.91 -11.46 3.00
C PHE A 25 1.77 -12.41 2.63
N LEU A 26 1.15 -12.28 1.45
CA LEU A 26 0.11 -13.20 1.01
C LEU A 26 0.64 -14.64 0.82
N LEU A 27 1.82 -14.79 0.23
CA LEU A 27 2.40 -16.10 -0.12
C LEU A 27 3.05 -16.80 1.08
N ILE A 28 3.64 -16.04 2.01
CA ILE A 28 4.43 -16.60 3.12
C ILE A 28 3.77 -16.27 4.45
N GLY A 29 3.41 -15.01 4.66
CA GLY A 29 2.79 -14.54 5.90
C GLY A 29 1.49 -15.29 6.20
N ILE A 30 0.53 -15.32 5.29
CA ILE A 30 -0.77 -15.96 5.52
C ILE A 30 -0.64 -17.46 5.84
N PRO A 31 0.13 -18.28 5.08
CA PRO A 31 0.36 -19.67 5.44
C PRO A 31 1.02 -19.86 6.80
N VAL A 32 2.01 -19.02 7.14
CA VAL A 32 2.68 -19.06 8.46
C VAL A 32 1.69 -18.74 9.58
N TYR A 33 0.87 -17.70 9.43
CA TYR A 33 -0.14 -17.32 10.42
C TYR A 33 -1.29 -18.33 10.54
N ASN A 34 -1.60 -19.06 9.48
CA ASN A 34 -2.67 -20.08 9.50
C ASN A 34 -2.33 -21.28 10.41
N ASN A 35 -1.03 -21.62 10.54
CA ASN A 35 -0.56 -22.76 11.34
C ASN A 35 -0.73 -22.58 12.87
N GLY A 36 -1.03 -21.38 13.37
CA GLY A 36 -1.03 -21.06 14.81
C GLY A 36 -2.36 -20.63 15.44
N HIS A 37 -3.48 -20.58 14.69
CA HIS A 37 -4.74 -20.00 15.17
C HIS A 37 -5.87 -21.04 15.33
N SER A 38 -6.98 -20.70 15.99
CA SER A 38 -8.26 -21.46 16.08
C SER A 38 -9.34 -20.81 15.17
N GLY A 39 -10.25 -21.58 14.50
CA GLY A 39 -11.13 -21.06 13.40
C GLY A 39 -11.13 -21.70 11.97
N GLY A 40 -10.47 -22.83 11.70
CA GLY A 40 -10.72 -23.65 10.49
C GLY A 40 -10.33 -23.07 9.11
N GLU A 41 -11.00 -23.56 8.05
CA GLU A 41 -10.68 -23.32 6.63
C GLU A 41 -11.02 -21.91 6.11
N GLN A 42 -11.86 -21.14 6.81
CA GLN A 42 -12.25 -19.79 6.39
C GLN A 42 -11.19 -18.73 6.72
N ARG A 43 -10.21 -19.04 7.56
CA ARG A 43 -9.22 -18.04 8.03
C ARG A 43 -8.37 -17.41 6.94
N PRO A 44 -7.83 -18.15 5.96
CA PRO A 44 -6.99 -17.54 4.93
C PRO A 44 -7.76 -16.49 4.14
N LEU A 45 -9.03 -16.77 3.82
CA LEU A 45 -9.90 -15.83 3.11
C LEU A 45 -10.15 -14.57 3.94
N THR A 46 -10.42 -14.72 5.23
CA THR A 46 -10.61 -13.59 6.15
C THR A 46 -9.34 -12.74 6.28
N LEU A 47 -8.16 -13.36 6.42
CA LEU A 47 -6.88 -12.65 6.48
C LEU A 47 -6.58 -11.90 5.18
N ILE A 48 -6.85 -12.50 4.02
CA ILE A 48 -6.74 -11.82 2.72
C ILE A 48 -7.69 -10.61 2.66
N ALA A 49 -8.95 -10.79 3.08
CA ALA A 49 -9.93 -9.71 3.07
C ALA A 49 -9.51 -8.53 3.95
N TYR A 50 -8.99 -8.79 5.15
CA TYR A 50 -8.46 -7.74 6.02
C TYR A 50 -7.17 -7.13 5.48
N SER A 51 -6.28 -7.92 4.88
CA SER A 51 -4.98 -7.43 4.37
C SER A 51 -5.12 -6.45 3.22
N ILE A 52 -6.20 -6.55 2.42
CA ILE A 52 -6.50 -5.60 1.34
C ILE A 52 -6.63 -4.17 1.89
N ASN A 53 -7.29 -3.98 3.03
CA ASN A 53 -7.43 -2.65 3.63
C ASN A 53 -6.08 -2.08 4.05
N TYR A 54 -5.23 -2.90 4.69
CA TYR A 54 -3.87 -2.50 5.07
C TYR A 54 -3.00 -2.18 3.85
N PHE A 55 -3.15 -2.92 2.76
CA PHE A 55 -2.48 -2.64 1.50
C PHE A 55 -2.86 -1.26 0.94
N LEU A 56 -4.15 -0.96 0.90
CA LEU A 56 -4.66 0.34 0.44
C LEU A 56 -4.20 1.49 1.35
N TYR A 57 -4.27 1.31 2.67
CA TYR A 57 -3.77 2.30 3.63
C TYR A 57 -2.27 2.55 3.45
N GLY A 58 -1.47 1.51 3.19
CA GLY A 58 -0.05 1.68 2.92
C GLY A 58 0.24 2.45 1.63
N ILE A 59 -0.52 2.21 0.56
CA ILE A 59 -0.39 3.00 -0.69
C ILE A 59 -0.72 4.48 -0.43
N ILE A 60 -1.78 4.76 0.33
CA ILE A 60 -2.15 6.13 0.70
C ILE A 60 -1.07 6.78 1.58
N PHE A 61 -0.59 6.06 2.59
CA PHE A 61 0.49 6.50 3.46
C PHE A 61 1.76 6.84 2.67
N ILE A 62 2.16 5.98 1.73
CA ILE A 62 3.31 6.24 0.86
C ILE A 62 3.08 7.51 0.03
N SER A 63 1.90 7.62 -0.59
CA SER A 63 1.59 8.70 -1.53
C SER A 63 1.49 10.08 -0.90
N PHE A 64 0.92 10.18 0.30
CA PHE A 64 0.63 11.45 0.96
C PHE A 64 1.58 11.79 2.10
N ILE A 65 2.36 10.84 2.60
CA ILE A 65 3.29 11.06 3.71
C ILE A 65 4.73 10.77 3.27
N VAL A 66 5.04 9.54 2.85
CA VAL A 66 6.44 9.16 2.56
C VAL A 66 7.01 9.94 1.37
N ILE A 67 6.30 9.99 0.24
CA ILE A 67 6.79 10.66 -0.96
C ILE A 67 6.93 12.18 -0.77
N PRO A 68 5.94 12.91 -0.19
CA PRO A 68 6.11 14.35 0.07
C PRO A 68 7.25 14.68 1.02
N VAL A 69 7.46 13.86 2.06
CA VAL A 69 8.48 14.10 3.09
C VAL A 69 9.90 13.84 2.55
N PHE A 70 10.11 12.72 1.87
CA PHE A 70 11.46 12.31 1.45
C PHE A 70 11.80 12.67 0.00
N PHE A 71 10.80 12.92 -0.86
CA PHE A 71 10.97 13.13 -2.31
C PHE A 71 10.21 14.35 -2.82
N LEU A 72 10.32 15.48 -2.10
CA LEU A 72 9.56 16.70 -2.39
C LEU A 72 9.69 17.20 -3.84
N ASN A 73 10.89 17.13 -4.43
CA ASN A 73 11.11 17.55 -5.82
C ASN A 73 10.35 16.67 -6.83
N TRP A 74 10.33 15.36 -6.57
CA TRP A 74 9.57 14.43 -7.39
C TRP A 74 8.07 14.64 -7.21
N PHE A 75 7.62 14.82 -5.96
CA PHE A 75 6.22 15.10 -5.62
C PHE A 75 5.71 16.36 -6.33
N LYS A 76 6.48 17.45 -6.31
CA LYS A 76 6.10 18.69 -7.01
C LYS A 76 5.96 18.50 -8.53
N ARG A 77 6.77 17.62 -9.13
CA ARG A 77 6.72 17.34 -10.57
C ARG A 77 5.59 16.35 -10.93
N HIS A 78 5.27 15.41 -10.03
CA HIS A 78 4.30 14.33 -10.26
C HIS A 78 3.13 14.36 -9.27
N TRP A 79 2.71 15.55 -8.85
CA TRP A 79 1.65 15.75 -7.84
C TRP A 79 0.31 15.11 -8.23
N VAL A 80 0.10 14.91 -9.53
CA VAL A 80 -1.06 14.22 -10.10
C VAL A 80 -1.13 12.76 -9.63
N VAL A 81 0.01 12.09 -9.40
CA VAL A 81 0.04 10.67 -9.02
C VAL A 81 -0.60 10.45 -7.64
N PRO A 82 -0.18 11.13 -6.55
CA PRO A 82 -0.85 11.04 -5.26
C PRO A 82 -2.33 11.42 -5.30
N ILE A 83 -2.70 12.45 -6.08
CA ILE A 83 -4.11 12.86 -6.21
C ILE A 83 -4.94 11.77 -6.89
N ALA A 84 -4.46 11.18 -7.98
CA ALA A 84 -5.15 10.08 -8.65
C ALA A 84 -5.36 8.89 -7.71
N ILE A 85 -4.35 8.57 -6.89
CA ILE A 85 -4.44 7.53 -5.85
C ILE A 85 -5.50 7.89 -4.80
N GLY A 86 -5.53 9.14 -4.34
CA GLY A 86 -6.53 9.61 -3.37
C GLY A 86 -7.97 9.57 -3.91
N ILE A 87 -8.17 9.96 -5.17
CA ILE A 87 -9.49 9.90 -5.83
C ILE A 87 -9.95 8.44 -5.98
N LEU A 88 -9.07 7.55 -6.45
CA LEU A 88 -9.38 6.12 -6.54
C LEU A 88 -9.79 5.57 -5.18
N PHE A 89 -9.04 5.89 -4.13
CA PHE A 89 -9.37 5.46 -2.77
C PHE A 89 -10.73 5.99 -2.29
N LEU A 90 -11.04 7.26 -2.56
CA LEU A 90 -12.36 7.83 -2.24
C LEU A 90 -13.49 7.12 -2.98
N VAL A 91 -13.32 6.80 -4.26
CA VAL A 91 -14.32 6.04 -5.05
C VAL A 91 -14.54 4.66 -4.44
N PHE A 92 -13.47 3.95 -4.08
CA PHE A 92 -13.59 2.65 -3.40
C PHE A 92 -14.27 2.76 -2.04
N LEU A 93 -13.96 3.80 -1.27
CA LEU A 93 -14.55 4.01 0.05
C LEU A 93 -16.04 4.34 -0.04
N ILE A 94 -16.42 5.24 -0.95
CA ILE A 94 -17.84 5.61 -1.18
C ILE A 94 -18.61 4.41 -1.75
N GLY A 95 -18.06 3.72 -2.75
CA GLY A 95 -18.68 2.51 -3.32
C GLY A 95 -18.81 1.38 -2.31
N GLY A 96 -17.87 1.26 -1.37
CA GLY A 96 -17.96 0.31 -0.25
C GLY A 96 -19.02 0.69 0.79
N LEU A 97 -19.28 1.98 1.00
CA LEU A 97 -20.33 2.46 1.90
C LEU A 97 -21.74 2.27 1.31
N THR A 98 -21.90 2.40 0.00
CA THR A 98 -23.20 2.23 -0.68
C THR A 98 -23.63 0.77 -0.84
N ASN A 99 -22.70 -0.18 -0.73
CA ASN A 99 -22.96 -1.62 -0.84
C ASN A 99 -23.23 -2.32 0.51
N LYS A 100 -23.35 -1.54 1.60
CA LYS A 100 -23.80 -2.03 2.92
C LYS A 100 -25.26 -1.67 3.14
#